data_AF-A0A7S2H588-F1
#
_entry.id   AF-A0A7S2H588-F1
#
_cell.length_a   1.000
_cell.length_b   1.000
_cell.length_c   1.000
_cell.angle_alpha   90.00
_cell.angle_beta   90.00
_cell.angle_gamma   90.00
#
_symmetry.space_group_name_H-M   'P 1'
#
loop_
_entity.id
_entity.type
_entity.pdbx_description
1 polymer ?
#
loop_
_entity_poly.entity_id
_entity_poly.type
_entity_poly.pdbx_seq_one_letter_code
_entity_poly.pdbx_strand_id
1 'polypeptide(L)'
;STGHEEISTWMLRFGKLKEARQTLNAVTAYVSASPHWAYCGSARRWWDFTINGATMRGNERVMHHYAAALNSIPIYDHAVRHPDDDWLWRLAACAGGGTLTNIRTDGSASMGWHGDPDLLTRDAYSADFGV
;
A
#
# COMPACT_ATOMS: atom_id res chain seq x y z
N SER A 1 8.73 2.32 -2.19
CA SER A 1 8.86 0.97 -1.61
C SER A 1 8.37 -0.04 -2.63
N THR A 2 9.30 -0.58 -3.40
CA THR A 2 9.13 -1.79 -4.22
C THR A 2 10.19 -2.76 -3.71
N GLY A 3 9.82 -4.02 -3.50
CA GLY A 3 10.73 -5.12 -3.14
C GLY A 3 10.61 -5.66 -1.71
N HIS A 4 9.88 -5.04 -0.78
CA HIS A 4 9.74 -5.62 0.58
C HIS A 4 8.92 -6.91 0.54
N GLU A 5 7.91 -6.95 -0.32
CA GLU A 5 7.12 -8.13 -0.65
C GLU A 5 8.00 -9.30 -1.11
N GLU A 6 8.93 -9.04 -2.02
CA GLU A 6 9.82 -10.07 -2.55
C GLU A 6 10.85 -10.51 -1.50
N ILE A 7 11.46 -9.55 -0.79
CA ILE A 7 12.42 -9.86 0.29
C ILE A 7 11.75 -10.75 1.34
N SER A 8 10.57 -10.38 1.84
CA SER A 8 9.86 -11.18 2.85
C SER A 8 9.51 -12.57 2.32
N THR A 9 8.95 -12.65 1.10
CA THR A 9 8.58 -13.92 0.45
C THR A 9 9.77 -14.86 0.34
N TRP A 10 10.92 -14.38 -0.15
CA TRP A 10 12.12 -15.21 -0.27
C TRP A 10 12.74 -15.58 1.07
N MET A 11 12.78 -14.66 2.04
CA MET A 11 13.28 -14.99 3.37
C MET A 11 12.44 -16.10 4.01
N LEU A 12 11.11 -16.02 3.90
CA LEU A 12 10.20 -17.08 4.34
C LEU A 12 10.46 -18.39 3.57
N ARG A 13 10.59 -18.33 2.24
CA ARG A 13 10.83 -19.50 1.37
C ARG A 13 12.11 -20.26 1.73
N PHE A 14 13.15 -19.57 2.20
CA PHE A 14 14.43 -20.15 2.59
C PHE A 14 14.58 -20.35 4.11
N GLY A 15 13.51 -20.20 4.89
CA GLY A 15 13.54 -20.43 6.35
C GLY A 15 14.28 -19.35 7.15
N LYS A 16 14.55 -18.19 6.55
CA LYS A 16 15.20 -17.03 7.18
C LYS A 16 14.19 -16.16 7.94
N LEU A 17 13.62 -16.74 9.00
CA LEU A 17 12.49 -16.13 9.73
C LEU A 17 12.84 -14.80 10.42
N LYS A 18 14.08 -14.65 10.87
CA LYS A 18 14.56 -13.42 11.52
C LYS A 18 14.57 -12.27 10.52
N GLU A 19 15.10 -12.51 9.33
CA GLU A 19 15.20 -11.56 8.23
C GLU A 19 13.82 -11.21 7.70
N ALA A 20 12.94 -12.21 7.52
CA ALA A 20 11.53 -11.97 7.16
C ALA A 20 10.84 -11.04 8.18
N ARG A 21 11.06 -11.27 9.48
CA ARG A 21 10.54 -10.40 10.54
C ARG A 21 11.14 -8.99 10.50
N GLN A 22 12.42 -8.85 10.15
CA GLN A 22 13.02 -7.52 9.94
C GLN A 22 12.34 -6.77 8.80
N THR A 23 12.03 -7.46 7.69
CA THR A 23 11.27 -6.89 6.58
C THR A 23 9.87 -6.45 7.01
N LEU A 24 9.15 -7.28 7.78
CA LEU A 24 7.85 -6.90 8.34
C LEU A 24 7.96 -5.65 9.24
N ASN A 25 8.95 -5.60 10.12
CA ASN A 25 9.16 -4.44 11.00
C ASN A 25 9.42 -3.15 10.19
N ALA A 26 10.17 -3.26 9.09
CA ALA A 26 10.37 -2.13 8.18
C ALA A 26 9.06 -1.68 7.53
N VAL A 27 8.27 -2.62 7.01
CA VAL A 27 6.96 -2.34 6.38
C VAL A 27 5.99 -1.67 7.35
N THR A 28 5.84 -2.25 8.54
CA THR A 28 4.90 -1.77 9.56
C THR A 28 5.25 -0.39 10.12
N ALA A 29 6.50 0.07 9.96
CA ALA A 29 6.92 1.41 10.38
C ALA A 29 6.31 2.54 9.52
N TYR A 30 5.85 2.25 8.30
CA TYR A 30 5.31 3.27 7.39
C TYR A 30 3.93 2.96 6.79
N VAL A 31 3.37 1.78 7.06
CA VAL A 31 1.96 1.44 6.77
C VAL A 31 1.12 1.75 8.01
N SER A 32 -0.01 2.45 7.83
CA SER A 32 -0.88 2.83 8.95
C SER A 32 -2.14 1.96 9.04
N ALA A 33 -2.61 1.70 10.26
CA ALA A 33 -3.93 1.12 10.56
C ALA A 33 -4.95 2.19 11.04
N SER A 34 -4.72 3.47 10.70
CA SER A 34 -5.61 4.58 11.06
C SER A 34 -7.05 4.31 10.60
N PRO A 35 -8.08 4.59 11.44
CA PRO A 35 -9.49 4.39 11.09
C PRO A 35 -10.01 5.51 10.17
N HIS A 36 -9.33 5.71 9.04
CA HIS A 36 -9.71 6.67 8.01
C HIS A 36 -9.46 6.04 6.65
N TRP A 37 -10.44 6.09 5.75
CA TRP A 37 -10.37 5.40 4.46
C TRP A 37 -9.09 5.75 3.69
N ALA A 38 -8.66 7.02 3.66
CA ALA A 38 -7.47 7.45 2.93
C ALA A 38 -6.14 7.04 3.56
N TYR A 39 -6.11 6.72 4.87
CA TYR A 39 -4.87 6.46 5.60
C TYR A 39 -4.69 4.99 6.02
N CYS A 40 -5.78 4.24 6.18
CA CYS A 40 -5.79 2.79 6.43
C CYS A 40 -5.09 2.06 5.27
N GLY A 41 -3.86 1.58 5.49
CA GLY A 41 -3.09 0.86 4.48
C GLY A 41 -2.32 1.73 3.49
N SER A 42 -2.56 3.05 3.50
CA SER A 42 -1.83 3.99 2.66
C SER A 42 -0.43 4.23 3.23
N ALA A 43 0.54 3.43 2.77
CA ALA A 43 1.94 3.72 2.98
C ALA A 43 2.32 5.11 2.42
N ARG A 44 3.19 5.82 3.14
CA ARG A 44 3.61 7.18 2.81
C ARG A 44 4.33 7.24 1.44
N ARG A 45 3.76 7.93 0.45
CA ARG A 45 4.29 8.11 -0.93
C ARG A 45 3.95 9.50 -1.49
N TRP A 46 4.86 10.12 -2.28
CA TRP A 46 4.79 11.57 -2.57
C TRP A 46 5.21 12.03 -3.98
N TRP A 47 5.56 11.14 -4.93
CA TRP A 47 6.10 11.57 -6.23
C TRP A 47 5.48 10.89 -7.44
N ASP A 48 4.69 9.83 -7.26
CA ASP A 48 4.30 8.97 -8.38
C ASP A 48 3.46 9.72 -9.44
N PHE A 49 2.69 10.76 -9.05
CA PHE A 49 1.97 11.60 -10.01
C PHE A 49 2.88 12.34 -11.01
N THR A 50 4.12 12.67 -10.61
CA THR A 50 5.07 13.39 -11.49
C THR A 50 5.55 12.55 -12.68
N ILE A 51 5.44 11.22 -12.58
CA ILE A 51 5.90 10.29 -13.61
C ILE A 51 4.75 9.55 -14.30
N ASN A 52 3.65 9.32 -13.57
CA ASN A 52 2.58 8.43 -14.00
C ASN A 52 1.20 9.12 -14.02
N GLY A 53 1.06 10.32 -13.43
CA GLY A 53 -0.23 10.99 -13.25
C GLY A 53 -0.67 11.83 -14.45
N ALA A 54 -1.99 11.96 -14.61
CA ALA A 54 -2.58 12.93 -15.52
C ALA A 54 -2.48 14.36 -14.97
N THR A 55 -2.58 14.52 -13.65
CA THR A 55 -2.49 15.81 -12.97
C THR A 55 -1.23 15.86 -12.12
N MET A 56 -0.42 16.90 -12.31
CA MET A 56 0.80 17.14 -11.54
C MET A 56 0.70 18.44 -10.74
N ARG A 57 0.64 18.33 -9.41
CA ARG A 57 0.69 19.47 -8.46
C ARG A 57 1.89 19.39 -7.52
N GLY A 58 3.07 19.10 -8.10
CA GLY A 58 4.30 18.92 -7.32
C GLY A 58 4.34 17.59 -6.56
N ASN A 59 5.08 17.56 -5.44
CA ASN A 59 5.27 16.36 -4.63
C ASN A 59 4.17 16.25 -3.55
N GLU A 60 2.96 15.93 -3.97
CA GLU A 60 1.83 15.66 -3.08
C GLU A 60 1.72 14.18 -2.68
N ARG A 61 0.96 13.88 -1.63
CA ARG A 61 0.76 12.50 -1.19
C ARG A 61 -0.08 11.72 -2.19
N VAL A 62 0.37 10.52 -2.52
CA VAL A 62 -0.40 9.56 -3.32
C VAL A 62 -1.10 8.59 -2.37
N MET A 63 -2.41 8.76 -2.18
CA MET A 63 -3.19 7.85 -1.34
C MET A 63 -3.47 6.56 -2.11
N HIS A 64 -3.28 5.43 -1.44
CA HIS A 64 -3.53 4.07 -1.99
C HIS A 64 -2.85 3.74 -3.31
N HIS A 65 -1.66 4.30 -3.55
CA HIS A 65 -0.82 3.90 -4.68
C HIS A 65 -0.57 2.39 -4.68
N TYR A 66 -0.42 1.78 -5.86
CA TYR A 66 -0.27 0.34 -6.06
C TYR A 66 0.80 -0.28 -5.14
N ALA A 67 1.95 0.39 -5.01
CA ALA A 67 3.05 -0.12 -4.22
C ALA A 67 2.96 0.23 -2.72
N ALA A 68 1.90 0.92 -2.29
CA ALA A 68 1.45 0.85 -0.91
C ALA A 68 0.73 -0.48 -0.64
N ALA A 69 -0.10 -0.95 -1.58
CA ALA A 69 -0.85 -2.19 -1.45
C ALA A 69 0.02 -3.45 -1.55
N LEU A 70 1.17 -3.40 -2.25
CA LEU A 70 2.17 -4.48 -2.22
C LEU A 70 2.65 -4.83 -0.81
N ASN A 71 2.63 -3.87 0.12
CA ASN A 71 2.97 -4.15 1.52
C ASN A 71 1.99 -5.09 2.21
N SER A 72 0.79 -5.29 1.66
CA SER A 72 -0.15 -6.27 2.17
C SER A 72 0.38 -7.70 2.06
N ILE A 73 1.22 -8.03 1.07
CA ILE A 73 1.79 -9.36 0.87
C ILE A 73 2.56 -9.84 2.12
N PRO A 74 3.65 -9.15 2.56
CA PRO A 74 4.38 -9.57 3.74
C PRO A 74 3.53 -9.47 5.01
N ILE A 75 2.57 -8.55 5.08
CA ILE A 75 1.68 -8.43 6.24
C ILE A 75 0.76 -9.66 6.34
N TYR A 76 0.11 -10.07 5.25
CA TYR A 76 -0.75 -11.26 5.19
C TYR A 76 0.05 -12.54 5.43
N ASP A 77 1.23 -12.67 4.82
CA ASP A 77 2.10 -13.81 5.05
C ASP A 77 2.40 -13.98 6.55
N HIS A 78 2.73 -12.89 7.23
CA HIS A 78 3.00 -12.95 8.65
C HIS A 78 1.73 -13.13 9.50
N ALA A 79 0.58 -12.54 9.12
CA ALA A 79 -0.70 -12.68 9.82
C ALA A 79 -1.21 -14.13 9.81
N VAL A 80 -1.14 -14.81 8.67
CA VAL A 80 -1.52 -16.23 8.56
C VAL A 80 -0.66 -17.12 9.47
N ARG A 81 0.60 -16.73 9.73
CA ARG A 81 1.53 -17.46 10.62
C ARG A 81 1.39 -17.11 12.10
N HIS A 82 0.70 -16.01 12.42
CA HIS A 82 0.45 -15.52 13.78
C HIS A 82 -1.04 -15.14 13.90
N PRO A 83 -1.95 -16.14 13.84
CA PRO A 83 -3.38 -15.87 13.74
C PRO A 83 -3.98 -15.15 14.96
N ASP A 84 -3.25 -15.12 16.07
CA ASP A 84 -3.57 -14.43 17.32
C ASP A 84 -3.18 -12.94 17.33
N ASP A 85 -2.50 -12.44 16.29
CA ASP A 85 -2.14 -11.03 16.17
C ASP A 85 -3.25 -10.22 15.44
N ASP A 86 -4.26 -9.80 16.21
CA ASP A 86 -5.40 -9.00 15.73
C ASP A 86 -4.97 -7.70 15.05
N TRP A 87 -3.90 -7.08 15.54
CA TRP A 87 -3.39 -5.83 14.97
C TRP A 87 -2.82 -6.07 13.57
N LEU A 88 -2.10 -7.18 13.38
CA LEU A 88 -1.53 -7.53 12.09
C LEU A 88 -2.62 -7.86 11.06
N TRP A 89 -3.68 -8.56 11.46
CA TRP A 89 -4.87 -8.77 10.61
C TRP A 89 -5.55 -7.48 10.21
N ARG A 90 -5.74 -6.55 11.16
CA ARG A 90 -6.29 -5.22 10.87
C ARG A 90 -5.42 -4.46 9.88
N LEU A 91 -4.10 -4.49 10.07
CA LEU A 91 -3.16 -3.84 9.16
C LEU A 91 -3.19 -4.48 7.77
N ALA A 92 -3.32 -5.82 7.68
CA ALA A 92 -3.42 -6.55 6.43
C ALA A 92 -4.68 -6.17 5.64
N ALA A 93 -5.83 -6.13 6.32
CA ALA A 93 -7.09 -5.70 5.76
C ALA A 93 -7.02 -4.24 5.27
N CYS A 94 -6.39 -3.35 6.04
CA CYS A 94 -6.13 -1.98 5.64
C CYS A 94 -5.27 -1.92 4.36
N ALA A 95 -4.09 -2.55 4.37
CA ALA A 95 -3.13 -2.50 3.28
C ALA A 95 -3.68 -3.09 1.97
N GLY A 96 -4.41 -4.21 2.05
CA GLY A 96 -5.02 -4.85 0.89
C GLY A 96 -6.30 -4.15 0.42
N GLY A 97 -7.13 -3.67 1.35
CA GLY A 97 -8.43 -3.05 1.03
C GLY A 97 -8.32 -1.64 0.46
N GLY A 98 -7.29 -0.87 0.86
CA GLY A 98 -7.12 0.52 0.43
C GLY A 98 -7.05 0.69 -1.09
N THR A 99 -6.39 -0.24 -1.81
CA THR A 99 -6.27 -0.15 -3.29
C THR A 99 -7.62 -0.17 -4.01
N LEU A 100 -8.63 -0.82 -3.42
CA LEU A 100 -9.97 -0.91 -4.01
C LEU A 100 -10.65 0.46 -4.11
N THR A 101 -10.24 1.45 -3.32
CA THR A 101 -10.83 2.80 -3.38
C THR A 101 -10.50 3.53 -4.68
N ASN A 102 -9.48 3.07 -5.40
CA ASN A 102 -9.04 3.65 -6.67
C ASN A 102 -9.76 3.03 -7.88
N ILE A 103 -10.62 2.04 -7.68
CA ILE A 103 -11.52 1.52 -8.71
C ILE A 103 -12.77 2.41 -8.76
N ARG A 104 -13.10 2.90 -9.95
CA ARG A 104 -14.30 3.71 -10.21
C ARG A 104 -15.52 2.82 -10.40
N THR A 105 -16.70 3.43 -10.36
CA THR A 105 -17.99 2.71 -10.48
C THR A 105 -18.19 2.05 -11.84
N ASP A 106 -17.50 2.53 -12.87
CA ASP A 106 -17.50 1.95 -14.22
C ASP A 106 -16.47 0.83 -14.40
N GLY A 107 -15.73 0.48 -13.34
CA GLY A 107 -14.68 -0.53 -13.34
C GLY A 107 -13.31 -0.02 -13.79
N SER A 108 -13.19 1.22 -14.24
CA SER A 108 -11.88 1.82 -14.57
C SER A 108 -11.06 2.12 -13.31
N ALA A 109 -9.74 2.01 -13.39
CA ALA A 109 -8.85 2.25 -12.26
C ALA A 109 -8.17 3.63 -12.31
N SER A 110 -7.75 4.11 -11.14
CA SER A 110 -6.87 5.26 -10.96
C SER A 110 -5.55 4.81 -10.34
N MET A 111 -4.44 5.42 -10.72
CA MET A 111 -3.14 5.12 -10.11
C MET A 111 -3.05 5.51 -8.62
N GLY A 112 -3.92 6.42 -8.17
CA GLY A 112 -3.89 6.95 -6.82
C GLY A 112 -4.90 8.08 -6.61
N TRP A 113 -5.16 8.38 -5.35
CA TRP A 113 -5.96 9.53 -4.96
C TRP A 113 -5.06 10.69 -4.52
N HIS A 114 -5.30 11.88 -5.09
CA HIS A 114 -4.57 13.11 -4.81
C HIS A 114 -4.76 13.54 -3.35
N GLY A 115 -3.66 13.62 -2.62
CA GLY A 115 -3.62 14.06 -1.22
C GLY A 115 -3.51 15.58 -1.05
N ASP A 116 -3.32 16.33 -2.13
CA ASP A 116 -3.39 17.79 -2.13
C ASP A 116 -4.81 18.24 -1.71
N PRO A 117 -4.96 19.04 -0.63
CA PRO A 117 -6.25 19.50 -0.14
C PRO A 117 -7.04 20.34 -1.16
N ASP A 118 -6.38 20.95 -2.13
CA ASP A 118 -7.04 21.74 -3.18
C ASP A 118 -7.56 20.87 -4.35
N LEU A 119 -7.19 19.59 -4.39
CA LEU A 119 -7.51 18.68 -5.50
C LEU A 119 -8.42 17.53 -5.07
N LEU A 120 -8.03 16.78 -4.03
CA LEU A 120 -8.80 15.69 -3.39
C LEU A 120 -9.69 14.87 -4.34
N THR A 121 -9.08 14.30 -5.38
CA THR A 121 -9.77 13.45 -6.36
C THR A 121 -8.89 12.29 -6.80
N ARG A 122 -9.47 11.30 -7.48
CA ARG A 122 -8.72 10.25 -8.17
C ARG A 122 -8.01 10.86 -9.38
N ASP A 123 -6.75 10.49 -9.61
CA ASP A 123 -6.09 10.85 -10.87
C ASP A 123 -6.84 10.23 -12.05
N ALA A 124 -6.83 10.89 -13.21
CA ALA A 124 -7.57 10.43 -14.38
C ALA A 124 -6.96 9.17 -15.01
N TYR A 125 -5.65 8.95 -14.86
CA TYR A 125 -4.97 7.78 -15.42
C TYR A 125 -5.00 6.60 -14.46
N SER A 126 -5.16 5.41 -15.02
CA SER A 126 -4.90 4.15 -14.32
C SER A 126 -3.41 3.92 -14.10
N ALA A 127 -2.59 4.36 -15.07
CA ALA A 127 -1.14 4.20 -15.13
C ALA A 127 -0.64 2.82 -14.63
N ASP A 128 0.07 2.80 -13.51
CA ASP A 128 0.71 1.64 -12.89
C ASP A 128 -0.17 0.92 -11.86
N PHE A 129 -1.48 1.18 -11.85
CA PHE A 129 -2.40 0.53 -10.93
C PHE A 129 -2.37 -1.00 -11.04
N GLY A 130 -2.26 -1.68 -9.88
CA GLY A 130 -2.28 -3.13 -9.76
C GLY A 130 -1.73 -3.62 -8.42
N VAL A 131 -1.85 -4.91 -8.13
CA VAL A 131 -1.12 -5.61 -7.05
C VAL A 131 -0.70 -6.96 -7.59
#